data_AF-A0A4Y6RB84-F1
#
_entry.id   AF-A0A4Y6RB84-F1
#
_cell.length_a   1.000
_cell.length_b   1.000
_cell.length_c   1.000
_cell.angle_alpha   90.00
_cell.angle_beta   90.00
_cell.angle_gamma   90.00
#
_symmetry.space_group_name_H-M   'P 1'
#
loop_
_entity.id
_entity.type
_entity.pdbx_description
1 polymer ?
#
loop_
_entity_poly.entity_id
_entity_poly.type
_entity_poly.pdbx_seq_one_letter_code
_entity_poly.pdbx_strand_id
1 'polypeptide(L)'
;MDAAIGDADKQLSAKSSRSMMDSIMKFMQYDVVKIVAFNVQKASFSDESNLRQPAVGDVATIIEVYSSTPGYELECSDADGITQWLVAFRPEDVVLELRR
;
A
#
# COMPACT_ATOMS: atom_id res chain seq x y z
N MET A 1 35.63 25.22 -9.78
CA MET A 1 34.33 25.04 -10.44
C MET A 1 34.14 23.54 -10.61
N ASP A 2 33.55 22.84 -9.64
CA ASP A 2 33.37 21.37 -9.72
C ASP A 2 32.23 20.86 -8.82
N ALA A 3 31.15 21.63 -8.70
CA ALA A 3 30.00 21.26 -7.85
C ALA A 3 28.80 20.67 -8.63
N ALA A 4 28.84 20.64 -9.97
CA ALA A 4 27.64 20.35 -10.78
C ALA A 4 27.50 18.88 -11.23
N ILE A 5 28.56 18.07 -11.19
CA ILE A 5 28.54 16.69 -11.75
C ILE A 5 27.93 15.68 -10.77
N GLY A 6 28.04 15.91 -9.45
CA GLY A 6 27.53 14.98 -8.43
C GLY A 6 26.01 14.94 -8.25
N ASP A 7 25.30 16.02 -8.62
CA ASP A 7 23.84 16.12 -8.43
C ASP A 7 23.04 15.44 -9.55
N ALA A 8 23.54 15.47 -10.79
CA ALA A 8 22.90 14.82 -11.92
C ALA A 8 22.89 13.30 -11.77
N ASP A 9 24.00 12.72 -11.31
CA ASP A 9 24.17 11.27 -11.14
C ASP A 9 23.27 10.71 -10.02
N LYS A 10 23.12 11.46 -8.91
CA LYS A 10 22.17 11.13 -7.84
C LYS A 10 20.71 11.20 -8.31
N GLN A 11 20.35 12.21 -9.11
CA GLN A 11 19.00 12.32 -9.65
C GLN A 11 18.67 11.21 -10.65
N LEU A 12 19.61 10.82 -11.52
CA LEU A 12 19.41 9.70 -12.44
C LEU A 12 19.24 8.37 -11.70
N SER A 13 20.06 8.13 -10.67
CA SER A 13 19.93 6.96 -9.80
C SER A 13 18.56 6.93 -9.10
N ALA A 14 18.14 8.03 -8.46
CA ALA A 14 16.84 8.12 -7.78
C ALA A 14 15.63 7.93 -8.72
N LYS A 15 15.70 8.46 -9.95
CA LYS A 15 14.66 8.27 -10.98
C LYS A 15 14.59 6.83 -11.47
N SER A 16 15.74 6.17 -11.64
CA SER A 16 15.81 4.76 -12.05
C SER A 16 15.24 3.83 -10.96
N SER A 17 15.60 4.08 -9.71
CA SER A 17 15.07 3.35 -8.55
C SER A 17 13.56 3.54 -8.40
N ARG A 18 13.06 4.77 -8.57
CA ARG A 18 11.62 5.08 -8.53
C ARG A 18 10.85 4.39 -9.65
N SER A 19 11.39 4.41 -10.88
CA SER A 19 10.81 3.70 -12.03
C SER A 19 10.73 2.17 -11.80
N MET A 20 11.74 1.57 -11.17
CA MET A 20 11.66 0.16 -10.75
C MET A 20 10.63 -0.07 -9.66
N MET A 21 10.52 0.81 -8.68
CA MET A 21 9.54 0.72 -7.60
C MET A 21 8.10 0.86 -8.13
N ASP A 22 7.87 1.76 -9.10
CA ASP A 22 6.60 1.89 -9.82
C ASP A 22 6.26 0.61 -10.61
N SER A 23 7.28 -0.15 -11.05
CA SER A 23 7.09 -1.46 -11.68
C SER A 23 6.85 -2.60 -10.68
N ILE A 24 7.14 -2.40 -9.38
CA ILE A 24 6.92 -3.38 -8.30
C ILE A 24 5.57 -3.14 -7.62
N MET A 25 5.19 -1.87 -7.43
CA MET A 25 3.96 -1.48 -6.76
C MET A 25 2.84 -1.25 -7.77
N LYS A 26 1.86 -2.17 -7.80
CA LYS A 26 0.73 -2.14 -8.75
C LYS A 26 -0.26 -0.99 -8.50
N PHE A 27 -0.37 -0.53 -7.27
CA PHE A 27 -1.34 0.49 -6.84
C PHE A 27 -0.62 1.70 -6.23
N MET A 28 -1.29 2.85 -6.29
CA MET A 28 -0.81 4.13 -5.81
C MET A 28 -1.50 4.53 -4.50
N GLN A 29 -0.90 5.47 -3.78
CA GLN A 29 -1.55 6.09 -2.64
C GLN A 29 -2.85 6.78 -3.08
N TYR A 30 -3.90 6.59 -2.28
CA TYR A 30 -5.29 7.00 -2.48
C TYR A 30 -6.06 6.21 -3.54
N ASP A 31 -5.49 5.18 -4.14
CA ASP A 31 -6.28 4.22 -4.90
C ASP A 31 -7.29 3.54 -3.96
N VAL A 32 -8.52 3.42 -4.44
CA VAL A 32 -9.56 2.63 -3.77
C VAL A 32 -9.51 1.22 -4.33
N VAL A 33 -9.38 0.23 -3.46
CA VAL A 33 -9.21 -1.16 -3.83
C VAL A 33 -10.22 -2.05 -3.13
N LYS A 34 -10.54 -3.19 -3.74
CA LYS A 34 -11.29 -4.28 -3.11
C LYS A 34 -10.36 -5.42 -2.76
N ILE A 35 -10.50 -5.95 -1.55
CA ILE A 35 -9.88 -7.22 -1.15
C ILE A 35 -10.61 -8.36 -1.82
N VAL A 36 -9.91 -9.12 -2.67
CA VAL A 36 -10.49 -10.30 -3.35
C VAL A 36 -10.03 -11.63 -2.76
N ALA A 37 -8.84 -11.68 -2.15
CA ALA A 37 -8.33 -12.85 -1.43
C ALA A 37 -7.24 -12.46 -0.43
N PHE A 38 -6.98 -13.35 0.54
CA PHE A 38 -5.81 -13.31 1.39
C PHE A 38 -4.96 -14.55 1.12
N ASN A 39 -3.65 -14.37 1.02
CA ASN A 39 -2.69 -15.45 0.86
C ASN A 39 -2.03 -15.83 2.21
N VAL A 40 -2.48 -15.22 3.31
CA VAL A 40 -2.00 -15.47 4.67
C VAL A 40 -3.17 -15.78 5.61
N GLN A 41 -2.87 -16.28 6.81
CA GLN A 41 -3.89 -16.54 7.82
C GLN A 41 -4.37 -15.25 8.49
N LYS A 42 -5.69 -15.05 8.58
CA LYS A 42 -6.31 -13.83 9.13
C LYS A 42 -5.91 -13.46 10.56
N ALA A 43 -5.46 -14.42 11.36
CA ALA A 43 -5.00 -14.18 12.73
C ALA A 43 -3.79 -13.23 12.80
N SER A 44 -3.11 -12.95 11.68
CA SER A 44 -2.01 -11.98 11.62
C SER A 44 -2.45 -10.51 11.59
N PHE A 45 -3.76 -10.21 11.52
CA PHE A 45 -4.28 -8.85 11.31
C PHE A 45 -5.03 -8.27 12.52
N SER A 46 -5.03 -8.96 13.67
CA SER A 46 -5.75 -8.47 14.85
C SER A 46 -4.93 -7.38 15.57
N ASP A 47 -5.44 -6.16 15.52
CA ASP A 47 -5.10 -5.04 16.40
C ASP A 47 -6.35 -4.74 17.25
N GLU A 48 -6.17 -4.44 18.55
CA GLU A 48 -7.26 -4.07 19.47
C GLU A 48 -7.99 -2.80 19.04
N SER A 49 -7.37 -1.99 18.17
CA SER A 49 -7.93 -0.74 17.65
C SER A 49 -8.94 -0.96 16.52
N ASN A 50 -8.98 -2.14 15.90
CA ASN A 50 -9.87 -2.44 14.78
C ASN A 50 -11.26 -2.87 15.29
N LEU A 51 -12.32 -2.25 14.75
CA LEU A 51 -13.71 -2.63 15.08
C LEU A 51 -14.06 -4.03 14.58
N ARG A 52 -13.41 -4.48 13.50
CA ARG A 52 -13.50 -5.85 12.96
C ARG A 52 -12.24 -6.20 12.18
N GLN A 53 -12.05 -7.48 11.90
CA GLN A 53 -10.95 -7.92 11.02
C GLN A 53 -11.22 -7.58 9.55
N PRO A 54 -10.16 -7.41 8.74
CA PRO A 54 -10.26 -7.35 7.29
C PRO A 54 -10.93 -8.61 6.70
N ALA A 55 -11.78 -8.41 5.70
CA ALA A 55 -12.55 -9.46 5.05
C ALA A 55 -12.48 -9.37 3.53
N VAL A 56 -12.61 -10.52 2.86
CA VAL A 56 -12.81 -10.55 1.40
C VAL A 56 -14.11 -9.84 1.09
N GLY A 57 -14.07 -8.94 0.12
CA GLY A 57 -15.19 -8.08 -0.24
C GLY A 57 -15.05 -6.64 0.24
N ASP A 58 -14.22 -6.41 1.27
CA ASP A 58 -13.98 -5.07 1.79
C ASP A 58 -13.42 -4.15 0.71
N VAL A 59 -13.90 -2.90 0.72
CA VAL A 59 -13.36 -1.80 -0.07
C VAL A 59 -12.58 -0.90 0.88
N ALA A 60 -11.33 -0.61 0.51
CA ALA A 60 -10.40 0.14 1.33
C ALA A 60 -9.62 1.13 0.45
N THR A 61 -9.18 2.22 1.07
CA THR A 61 -8.29 3.19 0.44
C THR A 61 -6.85 2.85 0.83
N ILE A 62 -5.93 2.92 -0.13
CA ILE A 62 -4.49 2.84 0.17
C ILE A 62 -4.06 4.18 0.76
N ILE A 63 -3.80 4.23 2.06
CA ILE A 63 -3.41 5.47 2.74
C ILE A 63 -1.91 5.70 2.74
N GLU A 64 -1.11 4.63 2.61
CA GLU A 64 0.34 4.72 2.43
C GLU A 64 0.90 3.58 1.57
N VAL A 65 1.97 3.88 0.83
CA VAL A 65 2.73 2.92 0.02
C VAL A 65 4.16 2.89 0.54
N TYR A 66 4.56 1.77 1.15
CA TYR A 66 5.91 1.59 1.69
C TYR A 66 6.86 1.09 0.59
N SER A 67 7.96 1.83 0.36
CA SER A 67 8.90 1.53 -0.73
C SER A 67 10.16 0.77 -0.28
N SER A 68 10.61 0.94 0.97
CA SER A 68 11.79 0.24 1.52
C SER A 68 11.46 -1.21 1.91
N THR A 69 10.27 -1.43 2.46
CA THR A 69 9.66 -2.74 2.67
C THR A 69 8.34 -2.72 1.90
N PRO A 70 8.28 -3.28 0.68
CA PRO A 70 7.09 -3.21 -0.18
C PRO A 70 5.83 -3.59 0.59
N GLY A 71 4.87 -2.68 0.62
CA GLY A 71 3.63 -2.85 1.35
C GLY A 71 2.64 -1.72 1.10
N TYR A 72 1.39 -2.01 1.44
CA TYR A 72 0.29 -1.06 1.38
C TYR A 72 -0.33 -0.96 2.76
N GLU A 73 -0.49 0.24 3.27
CA GLU A 73 -1.37 0.49 4.41
C GLU A 73 -2.77 0.80 3.87
N LEU A 74 -3.75 -0.01 4.27
CA LEU A 74 -5.12 0.07 3.81
C LEU A 74 -6.02 0.52 4.97
N GLU A 75 -6.94 1.43 4.68
CA GLU A 75 -8.02 1.82 5.58
C GLU A 75 -9.37 1.46 4.96
N CYS A 76 -10.19 0.70 5.70
CA CYS A 76 -11.58 0.46 5.36
C CYS A 76 -12.48 1.21 6.34
N SER A 77 -13.36 2.05 5.79
CA SER A 77 -14.32 2.82 6.57
C SER A 77 -15.74 2.53 6.08
N ASP A 78 -16.72 2.67 6.97
CA ASP A 78 -18.13 2.54 6.62
C ASP A 78 -18.67 3.82 5.97
N ALA A 79 -19.98 3.84 5.69
CA ALA A 79 -20.65 4.96 5.04
C ALA A 79 -20.66 6.26 5.87
N ASP A 80 -20.45 6.16 7.19
CA ASP A 80 -20.39 7.31 8.09
C ASP A 80 -18.94 7.80 8.28
N GLY A 81 -17.98 7.17 7.59
CA GLY A 81 -16.56 7.49 7.68
C GLY A 81 -15.88 6.90 8.91
N ILE A 82 -16.51 5.95 9.60
CA ILE A 82 -15.88 5.29 10.76
C ILE A 82 -14.96 4.18 10.26
N THR A 83 -13.68 4.31 10.61
CA THR A 83 -12.66 3.30 10.32
C THR A 83 -13.03 1.97 10.99
N GLN A 84 -13.24 0.95 10.16
CA GLN A 84 -13.54 -0.41 10.58
C GLN A 84 -12.25 -1.18 10.88
N TRP A 85 -11.22 -0.95 10.06
CA TRP A 85 -9.87 -1.44 10.28
C TRP A 85 -8.84 -0.62 9.49
N LEU A 86 -7.60 -0.63 9.99
CA LEU A 86 -6.43 -0.06 9.36
C LEU A 86 -5.28 -1.08 9.48
N VAL A 87 -4.76 -1.57 8.35
CA VAL A 87 -3.80 -2.69 8.34
C VAL A 87 -2.79 -2.53 7.19
N ALA A 88 -1.52 -2.75 7.51
CA ALA A 88 -0.46 -2.90 6.52
C ALA A 88 -0.38 -4.33 5.98
N PHE A 89 -0.38 -4.47 4.66
CA PHE A 89 -0.19 -5.75 3.96
C PHE A 89 1.07 -5.70 3.10
N ARG A 90 1.81 -6.80 3.05
CA ARG A 90 2.78 -7.01 1.96
C ARG A 90 2.00 -7.30 0.67
N PRO A 91 2.51 -6.94 -0.52
CA PRO A 91 1.82 -7.20 -1.77
C PRO A 91 1.47 -8.68 -1.99
N GLU A 92 2.28 -9.60 -1.46
CA GLU A 92 2.05 -11.03 -1.51
C GLU A 92 0.96 -11.54 -0.54
N ASP A 93 0.64 -10.78 0.51
CA ASP A 93 -0.29 -11.22 1.57
C ASP A 93 -1.76 -11.11 1.15
N VAL A 94 -2.04 -10.21 0.20
CA VAL A 94 -3.40 -9.81 -0.18
C VAL A 94 -3.52 -9.65 -1.70
N VAL A 95 -4.63 -10.10 -2.24
CA VAL A 95 -4.98 -9.84 -3.64
C VAL A 95 -5.98 -8.69 -3.67
N LEU A 96 -5.62 -7.66 -4.44
CA LEU A 96 -6.39 -6.41 -4.56
C LEU A 96 -6.87 -6.19 -6.00
N GLU A 97 -8.03 -5.56 -6.12
CA GLU A 97 -8.62 -5.09 -7.38
C GLU A 97 -8.90 -3.59 -7.30
N LEU A 98 -8.46 -2.81 -8.29
CA LEU A 98 -8.72 -1.37 -8.33
C LEU A 98 -10.22 -1.09 -8.54
N ARG A 99 -10.79 -0.22 -7.72
CA ARG A 99 -12.13 0.35 -7.89
C ARG A 99 -11.99 1.74 -8.50
N ARG A 100 -12.71 1.99 -9.59
CA ARG A 100 -12.83 3.30 -10.24
C ARG A 100 -14.10 4.00 -9.80
#